data_AF-A0A9X9MHX0-F1
#
_entry.id   AF-A0A9X9MHX0-F1
#
_cell.length_a   1.000
_cell.length_b   1.000
_cell.length_c   1.000
_cell.angle_alpha   90.00
_cell.angle_beta   90.00
_cell.angle_gamma   90.00
#
_symmetry.space_group_name_H-M   'P 1'
#
loop_
_entity.id
_entity.type
_entity.pdbx_description
1 polymer ?
#
loop_
_entity_poly.entity_id
_entity_poly.type
_entity_poly.pdbx_seq_one_letter_code
_entity_poly.pdbx_strand_id
1 'polypeptide(L)' 'MVSMRPWLSVMQDNAPAHTAAMMMEDMSQRLIQPIFWPAKSPDLDPIEAVWNKMKDYIQRDHPNLG' A
#
# COMPACT_ATOMS: atom_id res chain seq x y z
N MET A 1 -10.08 -14.23 24.06
CA MET A 1 -8.86 -13.44 23.79
C MET A 1 -8.68 -13.43 22.27
N VAL A 2 -8.88 -12.30 21.61
CA VAL A 2 -8.78 -12.22 20.15
C VAL A 2 -7.29 -12.08 19.83
N SER A 3 -6.69 -13.12 19.25
CA SER A 3 -5.28 -13.11 18.88
C SER A 3 -5.10 -12.29 17.62
N MET A 4 -4.13 -11.37 17.61
CA MET A 4 -3.59 -10.79 16.38
C MET A 4 -3.23 -11.90 15.40
N ARG A 5 -3.35 -11.63 14.09
CA ARG A 5 -2.95 -12.57 13.03
C ARG A 5 -1.46 -12.35 12.75
N PRO A 6 -0.53 -13.15 13.31
CA PRO A 6 0.91 -12.86 13.25
C PRO A 6 1.48 -12.90 11.83
N TRP A 7 0.77 -13.48 10.87
CA TRP A 7 1.15 -13.55 9.47
C TRP A 7 0.57 -12.44 8.59
N LEU A 8 -0.29 -11.56 9.13
CA LEU A 8 -0.95 -10.52 8.35
C LEU A 8 -0.44 -9.14 8.75
N SER A 9 0.31 -8.54 7.84
CA SER A 9 0.75 -7.15 7.94
C SER A 9 0.41 -6.40 6.66
N VAL A 10 0.18 -5.11 6.77
CA VAL A 10 -0.09 -4.24 5.63
C VAL A 10 1.07 -3.27 5.42
N MET A 11 1.40 -3.04 4.16
CA MET A 11 2.37 -2.06 3.76
C MET A 11 1.64 -0.95 2.99
N GLN A 12 1.84 0.29 3.43
CA GLN A 12 1.26 1.49 2.83
C GLN A 12 2.19 2.68 3.13
N ASP A 13 2.12 3.72 2.32
CA ASP A 13 2.86 4.96 2.59
C ASP A 13 2.27 5.73 3.77
N ASN A 14 2.92 6.85 4.12
CA ASN A 14 2.48 7.71 5.22
C ASN A 14 1.60 8.87 4.74
N ALA A 15 0.84 8.71 3.64
CA ALA A 15 -0.07 9.77 3.21
C ALA A 15 -1.16 10.02 4.28
N PRO A 16 -1.65 11.27 4.45
CA PRO A 16 -2.49 11.65 5.59
C PRO A 16 -3.74 10.79 5.80
N ALA A 17 -4.32 10.25 4.72
CA ALA A 17 -5.46 9.34 4.80
C ALA A 17 -5.12 8.01 5.48
N HIS A 18 -3.90 7.49 5.26
CA HIS A 18 -3.42 6.22 5.81
C HIS A 18 -3.07 6.32 7.30
N THR A 19 -2.69 7.51 7.76
CA THR A 19 -2.35 7.79 9.16
C THR A 19 -3.52 8.39 9.95
N ALA A 20 -4.68 8.58 9.33
CA ALA A 20 -5.85 9.15 10.00
C ALA A 20 -6.31 8.26 11.16
N ALA A 21 -6.76 8.86 12.26
CA ALA A 21 -7.16 8.12 13.46
C ALA A 21 -8.23 7.06 13.17
N MET A 22 -9.23 7.40 12.36
CA MET A 22 -10.29 6.47 11.92
C MET A 22 -9.73 5.27 11.16
N MET A 23 -8.72 5.48 10.31
CA MET A 23 -8.09 4.40 9.54
C MET A 23 -7.28 3.48 10.46
N MET A 24 -6.50 4.06 11.38
CA MET A 24 -5.70 3.30 12.35
C MET A 24 -6.60 2.48 13.31
N GLU A 25 -7.75 3.02 13.69
CA GLU A 25 -8.74 2.31 14.51
C GLU A 25 -9.36 1.13 13.74
N ASP A 26 -9.78 1.31 12.48
CA ASP A 26 -10.32 0.23 11.64
C ASP A 26 -9.28 -0.89 11.45
N MET A 27 -8.01 -0.56 11.21
CA MET A 27 -6.93 -1.56 11.14
C MET A 27 -6.77 -2.35 12.44
N SER A 28 -6.81 -1.64 13.58
CA SER A 28 -6.71 -2.26 14.91
C SER A 28 -7.88 -3.22 15.17
N GLN A 29 -9.12 -2.81 14.86
CA GLN A 29 -10.31 -3.66 14.98
C GLN A 29 -10.24 -4.91 14.10
N ARG A 30 -9.59 -4.81 12.94
CA ARG A 30 -9.35 -5.93 12.01
C ARG A 30 -8.13 -6.78 12.35
N LEU A 31 -7.38 -6.42 13.39
CA LEU A 31 -6.14 -7.09 13.80
C LEU A 31 -5.06 -7.05 12.71
N ILE A 32 -5.01 -5.96 11.95
CA ILE A 32 -4.04 -5.71 10.90
C ILE A 32 -2.98 -4.76 11.46
N GLN A 33 -1.71 -5.12 11.30
CA GLN A 33 -0.60 -4.28 11.72
C GLN A 33 0.07 -3.63 10.50
N PRO A 34 0.11 -2.29 10.41
CA PRO A 34 0.92 -1.62 9.41
C PRO A 34 2.40 -1.78 9.71
N ILE A 35 3.19 -1.99 8.66
CA ILE A 35 4.66 -2.02 8.73
C ILE A 35 5.17 -0.58 8.73
N PHE A 36 6.24 -0.30 9.46
CA PHE A 36 6.93 0.99 9.39
C PHE A 36 7.38 1.28 7.95
N TRP A 37 7.05 2.46 7.44
CA TRP A 37 7.46 2.90 6.11
C TRP A 37 8.30 4.18 6.19
N PRO A 38 9.51 4.22 5.60
CA PRO A 38 10.29 5.43 5.52
C PRO A 38 9.64 6.47 4.60
N ALA A 39 9.73 7.74 4.98
CA ALA A 39 9.17 8.83 4.19
C ALA A 39 9.93 9.00 2.86
N LYS A 40 9.19 9.26 1.78
CA LYS A 40 9.74 9.51 0.43
C LYS A 40 10.58 8.35 -0.13
N SER A 41 10.18 7.11 0.16
CA SER A 41 10.84 5.90 -0.33
C SER A 41 9.93 5.07 -1.25
N PRO A 42 9.54 5.61 -2.42
CA PRO A 42 8.75 4.84 -3.40
C PRO A 42 9.55 3.68 -3.99
N ASP A 43 10.88 3.75 -3.99
CA ASP A 43 11.78 2.71 -4.47
C ASP A 43 11.65 1.40 -3.68
N LEU A 44 11.22 1.49 -2.42
CA LEU A 44 10.97 0.33 -1.59
C LEU A 44 9.56 -0.25 -1.82
N ASP A 45 8.64 0.50 -2.47
CA ASP A 45 7.23 0.10 -2.62
C ASP A 45 7.02 -0.89 -3.77
N PRO A 46 6.63 -2.16 -3.50
CA PRO A 46 6.37 -3.13 -4.55
C PRO A 46 5.28 -2.69 -5.54
N ILE A 47 4.36 -1.80 -5.13
CA ILE A 47 3.29 -1.34 -6.03
C ILE A 47 3.84 -0.51 -7.19
N GLU A 48 4.94 0.21 -7.00
CA GLU A 48 5.58 1.02 -8.04
C GLU A 48 6.08 0.14 -9.21
N ALA A 49 6.63 -1.04 -8.89
CA ALA A 49 7.03 -2.01 -9.91
C ALA A 49 5.83 -2.55 -10.70
N VAL A 50 4.69 -2.76 -10.04
CA VAL A 50 3.44 -3.18 -10.70
C VAL A 50 2.92 -2.07 -11.62
N TRP A 51 2.86 -0.83 -11.13
CA TRP A 51 2.45 0.32 -11.94
C TRP A 51 3.35 0.56 -13.14
N ASN A 52 4.67 0.37 -13.01
CA ASN A 52 5.59 0.44 -14.15
C ASN A 52 5.23 -0.59 -15.22
N LYS A 53 5.00 -1.86 -14.83
CA LYS A 53 4.55 -2.90 -15.78
C LYS A 53 3.21 -2.56 -16.43
N MET A 54 2.28 -1.99 -15.66
CA MET A 54 0.98 -1.56 -16.19
C MET A 54 1.13 -0.42 -17.19
N LYS A 55 1.98 0.58 -16.91
CA LYS A 55 2.29 1.67 -17.85
C LYS A 55 2.89 1.13 -19.13
N ASP A 56 3.87 0.23 -19.04
CA ASP A 56 4.50 -0.40 -20.21
C ASP A 56 3.48 -1.15 -21.07
N TYR A 57 2.57 -1.91 -20.44
CA TYR A 57 1.48 -2.60 -21.12
C TYR A 57 0.55 -1.63 -21.84
N ILE A 58 0.07 -0.58 -21.15
CA ILE A 58 -0.86 0.40 -21.72
C ILE A 58 -0.21 1.13 -22.89
N GLN A 59 1.05 1.55 -22.75
CA GLN A 59 1.78 2.24 -23.82
C GLN A 59 1.97 1.37 -25.06
N ARG A 60 2.24 0.07 -24.87
CA ARG A 60 2.43 -0.88 -25.97
C ARG A 60 1.11 -1.25 -26.66
N ASP A 61 0.09 -1.59 -25.88
CA ASP A 61 -1.11 -2.26 -26.39
C ASP A 61 -2.30 -1.29 -26.58
N HIS A 62 -2.22 -0.09 -25.99
CA HIS A 62 -3.23 0.96 -26.07
C HIS A 62 -2.60 2.36 -26.29
N PRO A 63 -1.84 2.58 -27.37
CA PRO A 63 -1.05 3.81 -27.58
C PRO A 63 -1.87 5.10 -27.71
N ASN A 64 -3.20 4.99 -27.91
CA ASN A 64 -4.10 6.13 -28.06
C ASN A 64 -4.82 6.55 -26.76
N LEU A 65 -4.47 5.95 -25.61
CA LEU A 65 -5.02 6.31 -24.29
C LEU A 65 -4.23 7.42 -23.57
N GLY A 66 -3.21 7.98 -24.21
CA GLY A 66 -2.38 9.09 -23.71
C GLY A 66 -2.87 10.46 -24.13
#